data_AF-A0AAN1XAN9-F1
#
_entry.id   AF-A0AAN1XAN9-F1
#
_cell.length_a   1.000
_cell.length_b   1.000
_cell.length_c   1.000
_cell.angle_alpha   90.00
_cell.angle_beta   90.00
_cell.angle_gamma   90.00
#
_symmetry.space_group_name_H-M   'P 1'
#
loop_
_entity.id
_entity.type
_entity.pdbx_description
1 polymer ?
#
loop_
_entity_poly.entity_id
_entity_poly.type
_entity_poly.pdbx_seq_one_letter_code
_entity_poly.pdbx_strand_id
1 'polypeptide(L)'
;MGQQMSDTDDFYLQVAYALSGCQLVEQELKLYISEALEYVRKCVGKRLPFKMVGQDYEDASLERLIQAFRKLTNNDELVDELNKFKTERNFISHKGIAHCLDPMGDLGDIWVAEFMPRLQAVQVEAERLRRAIREEGGSFKCHLYFGEFQE
;
A
#
# COMPACT_ATOMS: atom_id res chain seq x y z
N MET A 1 18.48 -9.89 33.86
CA MET A 1 18.74 -9.07 32.64
C MET A 1 18.44 -9.79 31.31
N GLY A 2 17.96 -11.04 31.30
CA GLY A 2 17.71 -11.78 30.05
C GLY A 2 16.27 -11.70 29.48
N GLN A 3 15.34 -10.99 30.14
CA GLN A 3 13.91 -11.01 29.78
C GLN A 3 13.48 -9.77 28.97
N GLN A 4 14.11 -8.62 29.21
CA GLN A 4 13.75 -7.32 28.61
C GLN A 4 14.22 -7.16 27.14
N MET A 5 15.22 -7.94 26.73
CA MET A 5 15.77 -7.92 25.36
C MET A 5 14.84 -8.67 24.37
N SER A 6 14.11 -9.68 24.85
CA SER A 6 13.18 -10.49 24.03
C SER A 6 11.94 -9.70 23.60
N ASP A 7 11.36 -8.89 24.49
CA ASP A 7 10.10 -8.18 24.22
C ASP A 7 10.31 -6.99 23.28
N THR A 8 11.50 -6.39 23.31
CA THR A 8 11.88 -5.28 22.42
C THR A 8 12.13 -5.77 20.99
N ASP A 9 12.82 -6.90 20.84
CA ASP A 9 13.05 -7.52 19.53
C ASP A 9 11.73 -7.98 18.88
N ASP A 10 10.77 -8.49 19.66
CA ASP A 10 9.43 -8.83 19.16
C ASP A 10 8.67 -7.58 18.69
N PHE A 11 8.73 -6.47 19.44
CA PHE A 11 8.12 -5.20 19.01
C PHE A 11 8.69 -4.70 17.68
N TYR A 12 10.02 -4.69 17.52
CA TYR A 12 10.65 -4.26 16.27
C TYR A 12 10.27 -5.16 15.09
N LEU A 13 10.17 -6.47 15.33
CA LEU A 13 9.70 -7.41 14.34
C LEU A 13 8.24 -7.11 13.92
N GLN A 14 7.36 -6.79 14.87
CA GLN A 14 5.97 -6.42 14.56
C GLN A 14 5.86 -5.10 13.78
N VAL A 15 6.69 -4.11 14.10
CA VAL A 15 6.78 -2.85 13.34
C VAL A 15 7.24 -3.14 11.91
N ALA A 16 8.28 -3.96 11.74
CA ALA A 16 8.78 -4.34 10.42
C ALA A 16 7.71 -5.09 9.60
N TYR A 17 6.97 -6.02 10.21
CA TYR A 17 5.86 -6.70 9.55
C TYR A 17 4.76 -5.75 9.13
N ALA A 18 4.32 -4.84 10.01
CA ALA A 18 3.30 -3.84 9.65
C ALA A 18 3.75 -2.96 8.48
N LEU A 19 4.98 -2.45 8.51
CA LEU A 19 5.54 -1.63 7.44
C LEU A 19 5.67 -2.41 6.12
N SER A 20 6.06 -3.69 6.17
CA SER A 20 6.10 -4.55 4.99
C SER A 20 4.70 -4.73 4.37
N GLY A 21 3.66 -4.89 5.20
CA GLY A 21 2.27 -4.96 4.76
C GLY A 21 1.85 -3.68 4.03
N CYS A 22 2.17 -2.51 4.59
CA CYS A 22 1.96 -1.23 3.92
C CYS A 22 2.69 -1.15 2.57
N GLN A 23 3.93 -1.62 2.51
CA GLN A 23 4.70 -1.60 1.27
C GLN A 23 4.07 -2.50 0.20
N LEU A 24 3.50 -3.63 0.59
CA LEU A 24 2.81 -4.52 -0.33
C LEU A 24 1.51 -3.91 -0.89
N VAL A 25 0.78 -3.10 -0.11
CA VAL A 25 -0.36 -2.31 -0.63
C VAL A 25 0.12 -1.33 -1.71
N GLU A 26 1.24 -0.64 -1.48
CA GLU A 26 1.83 0.25 -2.48
C GLU A 26 2.21 -0.49 -3.77
N GLN A 27 2.75 -1.71 -3.66
CA GLN A 27 3.10 -2.52 -4.83
C GLN A 27 1.87 -3.00 -5.61
N GLU A 28 0.79 -3.42 -4.95
CA GLU A 28 -0.45 -3.79 -5.65
C GLU A 28 -1.08 -2.57 -6.36
N LEU A 29 -1.02 -1.37 -5.76
CA LEU A 29 -1.45 -0.14 -6.45
C LEU A 29 -0.60 0.16 -7.69
N LYS A 30 0.73 0.04 -7.60
CA LYS A 30 1.63 0.24 -8.74
C LYS A 30 1.33 -0.75 -9.86
N LEU A 31 1.10 -2.01 -9.51
CA LEU A 31 0.73 -3.05 -10.47
C LEU A 31 -0.59 -2.72 -11.16
N TYR A 32 -1.63 -2.40 -10.39
CA TYR A 32 -2.93 -2.00 -10.93
C TYR A 32 -2.80 -0.81 -11.90
N ILE A 33 -2.13 0.25 -11.48
CA ILE A 33 -1.95 1.47 -12.28
C ILE A 33 -1.21 1.14 -13.58
N SER A 34 -0.14 0.35 -13.50
CA SER A 34 0.65 -0.05 -14.66
C SER A 34 -0.19 -0.82 -15.68
N GLU A 35 -0.94 -1.82 -15.22
CA GLU A 35 -1.81 -2.63 -16.07
C GLU A 35 -2.98 -1.82 -16.64
N ALA A 36 -3.59 -0.93 -15.85
CA ALA A 36 -4.70 -0.09 -16.30
C ALA A 36 -4.23 0.91 -17.38
N LEU A 37 -3.07 1.54 -17.18
CA LEU A 37 -2.48 2.44 -18.19
C LEU A 37 -2.10 1.69 -19.47
N GLU A 38 -1.57 0.47 -19.35
CA GLU A 38 -1.29 -0.37 -20.50
C GLU A 38 -2.59 -0.72 -21.25
N TYR A 39 -3.65 -1.08 -20.52
CA TYR A 39 -4.94 -1.40 -21.10
C TYR A 39 -5.51 -0.20 -21.87
N VAL A 40 -5.51 0.98 -21.25
CA VAL A 40 -5.93 2.23 -21.90
C VAL A 40 -5.12 2.51 -23.17
N ARG A 41 -3.79 2.34 -23.11
CA ARG A 41 -2.91 2.52 -24.27
C ARG A 41 -3.29 1.58 -25.42
N LYS A 42 -3.56 0.30 -25.14
CA LYS A 42 -4.00 -0.67 -26.16
C LYS A 42 -5.37 -0.32 -26.74
N CYS A 43 -6.31 0.15 -25.91
CA CYS A 43 -7.64 0.59 -26.35
C CYS A 43 -7.59 1.81 -27.29
N VAL A 44 -6.70 2.78 -26.98
CA VAL A 44 -6.52 3.99 -27.80
C VAL A 44 -5.75 3.69 -29.09
N GLY A 45 -4.80 2.74 -29.05
CA GLY A 45 -3.97 2.38 -30.20
C GLY A 45 -3.21 3.59 -30.76
N LYS A 46 -3.19 3.73 -32.09
CA LYS A 46 -2.57 4.88 -32.78
C LYS A 46 -3.46 6.11 -32.93
N ARG A 47 -4.67 6.09 -32.36
CA ARG A 47 -5.67 7.17 -32.58
C ARG A 47 -5.34 8.46 -31.84
N LEU A 48 -4.60 8.37 -30.73
CA LEU A 48 -4.18 9.52 -29.93
C LEU A 48 -2.86 9.20 -29.21
N PRO A 49 -1.91 10.16 -29.10
CA PRO A 49 -0.74 9.98 -28.26
C PRO A 49 -1.10 9.76 -26.78
N PHE A 50 -0.76 8.60 -26.24
CA PHE A 50 -0.90 8.27 -24.82
C PHE A 50 0.50 8.04 -24.21
N LYS A 51 0.94 8.97 -23.35
CA LYS A 51 2.32 9.01 -22.83
C LYS A 51 2.47 8.53 -21.40
N MET A 52 1.36 8.30 -20.68
CA MET A 52 1.41 7.84 -19.30
C MET A 52 1.83 6.37 -19.25
N VAL A 53 2.75 6.04 -18.36
CA VAL A 53 3.27 4.67 -18.17
C VAL A 53 3.37 4.30 -16.70
N GLY A 54 3.37 3.01 -16.40
CA GLY A 54 3.53 2.52 -15.02
C GLY A 54 4.80 3.03 -14.32
N GLN A 55 5.87 3.21 -15.09
CA GLN A 55 7.16 3.73 -14.62
C GLN A 55 7.06 5.14 -14.01
N ASP A 56 6.06 5.94 -14.41
CA ASP A 56 5.81 7.27 -13.84
C ASP A 56 5.45 7.23 -12.33
N TYR A 57 5.22 6.02 -11.80
CA TYR A 57 4.77 5.76 -10.43
C TYR A 57 5.73 4.86 -9.62
N GLU A 58 6.89 4.48 -10.14
CA GLU A 58 7.85 3.59 -9.45
C GLU A 58 8.27 4.15 -8.08
N ASP A 59 8.56 5.46 -8.00
CA ASP A 59 8.96 6.15 -6.77
C ASP A 59 7.83 7.02 -6.18
N ALA A 60 6.59 6.82 -6.64
CA ALA A 60 5.46 7.62 -6.16
C ALA A 60 5.10 7.28 -4.71
N SER A 61 4.76 8.31 -3.93
CA SER A 61 4.21 8.16 -2.59
C SER A 61 2.84 7.46 -2.61
N LEU A 62 2.45 6.82 -1.50
CA LEU A 62 1.13 6.20 -1.35
C LEU A 62 -0.01 7.17 -1.69
N GLU A 63 0.11 8.45 -1.31
CA GLU A 63 -0.87 9.47 -1.68
C GLU A 63 -1.00 9.66 -3.20
N ARG A 64 0.13 9.76 -3.90
CA ARG A 64 0.15 9.92 -5.35
C ARG A 64 -0.36 8.66 -6.06
N LEU A 65 -0.08 7.47 -5.51
CA LEU A 65 -0.64 6.21 -5.99
C LEU A 65 -2.16 6.18 -5.84
N ILE A 66 -2.70 6.54 -4.67
CA ILE A 66 -4.15 6.60 -4.44
C ILE A 66 -4.83 7.59 -5.39
N GLN A 67 -4.22 8.76 -5.62
CA GLN A 67 -4.75 9.74 -6.57
C GLN A 67 -4.77 9.24 -8.01
N ALA A 68 -3.77 8.47 -8.42
CA ALA A 68 -3.74 7.86 -9.75
C ALA A 68 -4.76 6.71 -9.86
N PHE A 69 -4.79 5.83 -8.87
CA PHE A 69 -5.76 4.74 -8.74
C PHE A 69 -7.20 5.26 -8.86
N ARG A 70 -7.55 6.32 -8.11
CA ARG A 70 -8.87 6.97 -8.17
C ARG A 70 -9.29 7.41 -9.59
N LYS A 71 -8.34 7.77 -10.45
CA LYS A 71 -8.66 8.17 -11.84
C LYS A 71 -8.92 6.98 -12.77
N LEU A 72 -8.58 5.77 -12.32
CA LEU A 72 -8.57 4.55 -13.12
C LEU A 72 -9.63 3.54 -12.64
N THR A 73 -10.18 3.70 -11.44
CA THR A 73 -11.28 2.89 -10.88
C THR A 73 -12.56 3.69 -10.74
N ASN A 74 -13.71 3.00 -10.68
CA ASN A 74 -15.00 3.56 -10.24
C ASN A 74 -15.34 3.15 -8.79
N ASN A 75 -14.43 2.47 -8.09
CA ASN A 75 -14.64 1.96 -6.74
C ASN A 75 -14.27 3.02 -5.70
N ASP A 76 -15.16 3.99 -5.51
CA ASP A 76 -14.97 5.09 -4.56
C ASP A 76 -14.84 4.60 -3.10
N GLU A 77 -15.51 3.51 -2.75
CA GLU A 77 -15.42 2.90 -1.41
C GLU A 77 -13.99 2.43 -1.13
N LEU A 78 -13.37 1.69 -2.06
CA LEU A 78 -11.98 1.25 -1.91
C LEU A 78 -11.00 2.43 -1.87
N VAL A 79 -11.26 3.51 -2.60
CA VAL A 79 -10.46 4.74 -2.53
C VAL A 79 -10.55 5.38 -1.13
N ASP A 80 -11.73 5.43 -0.52
CA ASP A 80 -11.92 5.98 0.82
C ASP A 80 -11.23 5.11 1.89
N GLU A 81 -11.29 3.79 1.75
CA GLU A 81 -10.57 2.85 2.61
C GLU A 81 -9.06 3.04 2.51
N LEU A 82 -8.51 3.18 1.30
CA LEU A 82 -7.09 3.46 1.09
C LEU A 82 -6.65 4.79 1.70
N ASN A 83 -7.50 5.82 1.68
CA ASN A 83 -7.21 7.10 2.33
C ASN A 83 -7.17 6.97 3.86
N LYS A 84 -8.05 6.17 4.46
CA LYS A 84 -7.99 5.86 5.90
C LYS A 84 -6.69 5.09 6.22
N PHE A 85 -6.37 4.07 5.43
CA PHE A 85 -5.14 3.29 5.59
C PHE A 85 -3.88 4.14 5.48
N LYS A 86 -3.82 5.09 4.53
CA LYS A 86 -2.70 6.04 4.40
C LYS A 86 -2.42 6.78 5.71
N THR A 87 -3.47 7.23 6.39
CA THR A 87 -3.34 7.97 7.66
C THR A 87 -2.68 7.11 8.72
N GLU A 88 -3.08 5.84 8.81
CA GLU A 88 -2.52 4.89 9.76
C GLU A 88 -1.08 4.48 9.41
N ARG A 89 -0.79 4.22 8.14
CA ARG A 89 0.57 3.94 7.64
C ARG A 89 1.53 5.08 7.98
N ASN A 90 1.10 6.34 7.78
CA ASN A 90 1.91 7.51 8.11
C ASN A 90 2.15 7.60 9.62
N PHE A 91 1.12 7.34 10.43
CA PHE A 91 1.26 7.28 11.88
C PHE A 91 2.31 6.24 12.29
N ILE A 92 2.21 4.99 11.82
CA ILE A 92 3.18 3.93 12.14
C ILE A 92 4.59 4.27 11.64
N SER A 93 4.71 4.84 10.43
CA SER A 93 6.02 5.23 9.88
C SER A 93 6.70 6.28 10.76
N HIS A 94 5.99 7.30 11.23
CA HIS A 94 6.59 8.34 12.06
C HIS A 94 6.81 7.88 13.51
N LYS A 95 5.81 7.22 14.10
CA LYS A 95 5.78 6.85 15.52
C LYS A 95 6.54 5.56 15.81
N GLY A 96 6.37 4.53 14.98
CA GLY A 96 7.05 3.25 15.12
C GLY A 96 8.55 3.38 14.94
N ILE A 97 9.00 4.14 13.92
CA ILE A 97 10.43 4.38 13.71
C ILE A 97 11.03 5.22 14.84
N ALA A 98 10.31 6.25 15.34
CA ALA A 98 10.80 7.04 16.47
C ALA A 98 11.06 6.18 17.72
N HIS A 99 10.19 5.20 17.99
CA HIS A 99 10.41 4.22 19.06
C HIS A 99 11.60 3.29 18.80
N CYS A 100 11.79 2.84 17.56
CA CYS A 100 12.98 2.06 17.20
C CYS A 100 14.29 2.85 17.36
N LEU A 101 14.22 4.18 17.39
CA LEU A 101 15.36 5.09 17.50
C LEU A 101 15.49 5.73 18.89
N ASP A 102 14.71 5.29 19.89
CA ASP A 102 14.86 5.70 21.29
C ASP A 102 15.58 4.61 22.11
N PRO A 103 16.93 4.56 22.07
CA PRO A 103 17.72 3.57 22.80
C PRO A 103 17.69 3.79 24.32
N MET A 104 17.16 4.94 24.80
CA MET A 104 17.08 5.25 26.22
C MET A 104 15.79 4.73 26.86
N GLY A 105 14.81 4.29 26.06
CA GLY A 105 13.57 3.66 26.55
C GLY A 105 12.68 4.60 27.34
N ASP A 106 12.81 5.92 27.15
CA ASP A 106 11.98 6.92 27.82
C ASP A 106 10.51 6.81 27.37
N LEU A 107 10.29 6.19 26.21
CA LEU A 107 8.97 5.80 25.72
C LEU A 107 8.60 4.38 26.20
N GLY A 108 8.39 4.20 27.52
CA GLY A 108 8.25 2.90 28.20
C GLY A 108 7.04 2.00 27.86
N ASP A 109 6.87 0.92 28.65
CA ASP A 109 5.95 -0.22 28.43
C ASP A 109 4.47 0.12 28.11
N ILE A 110 3.95 1.23 28.62
CA ILE A 110 2.56 1.69 28.37
C ILE A 110 2.35 1.95 26.88
N TRP A 111 3.38 2.41 26.18
CA TRP A 111 3.29 2.75 24.77
C TRP A 111 3.26 1.51 23.88
N VAL A 112 4.00 0.46 24.23
CA VAL A 112 3.96 -0.83 23.54
C VAL A 112 2.56 -1.43 23.61
N ALA A 113 1.93 -1.38 24.78
CA ALA A 113 0.58 -1.91 24.98
C ALA A 113 -0.49 -1.19 24.13
N GLU A 114 -0.35 0.11 23.88
CA GLU A 114 -1.28 0.88 23.03
C GLU A 114 -0.96 0.75 21.52
N PHE A 115 0.30 0.51 21.18
CA PHE A 115 0.77 0.50 19.79
C PHE A 115 0.63 -0.87 19.12
N MET A 116 0.83 -1.96 19.85
CA MET A 116 0.72 -3.33 19.34
C MET A 116 -0.63 -3.65 18.67
N PRO A 117 -1.79 -3.28 19.25
CA PRO A 117 -3.08 -3.50 18.58
C PRO A 117 -3.19 -2.78 17.24
N ARG A 118 -2.58 -1.60 17.09
CA ARG A 118 -2.59 -0.83 15.84
C ARG A 118 -1.71 -1.46 14.78
N LEU A 119 -0.53 -1.98 15.16
CA LEU A 119 0.34 -2.73 14.25
C LEU A 119 -0.39 -3.95 13.67
N GLN A 120 -1.07 -4.72 14.52
CA GLN A 120 -1.85 -5.89 14.09
C GLN A 120 -3.03 -5.48 13.21
N ALA A 121 -3.77 -4.43 13.59
CA ALA A 121 -4.89 -3.92 12.78
C ALA A 121 -4.44 -3.50 11.38
N VAL A 122 -3.28 -2.83 11.26
CA VAL A 122 -2.71 -2.45 9.95
C VAL A 122 -2.30 -3.66 9.13
N GLN A 123 -1.73 -4.69 9.73
CA GLN A 123 -1.36 -5.89 8.99
C GLN A 123 -2.60 -6.57 8.39
N VAL A 124 -3.66 -6.73 9.19
CA VAL A 124 -4.94 -7.31 8.74
C VAL A 124 -5.54 -6.46 7.62
N GLU A 125 -5.56 -5.14 7.81
CA GLU A 125 -6.13 -4.22 6.84
C GLU A 125 -5.32 -4.14 5.54
N ALA A 126 -3.99 -4.20 5.62
CA ALA A 126 -3.12 -4.26 4.47
C ALA A 126 -3.41 -5.52 3.63
N GLU A 127 -3.57 -6.68 4.26
CA GLU A 127 -3.91 -7.91 3.54
C GLU A 127 -5.29 -7.83 2.88
N ARG A 128 -6.29 -7.26 3.56
CA ARG A 128 -7.62 -7.03 3.00
C ARG A 128 -7.55 -6.11 1.77
N LEU A 129 -6.89 -4.96 1.89
CA LEU A 129 -6.76 -3.98 0.82
C LEU A 129 -6.01 -4.52 -0.38
N ARG A 130 -4.94 -5.29 -0.18
CA ARG A 130 -4.22 -5.95 -1.27
C ARG A 130 -5.12 -6.86 -2.10
N ARG A 131 -5.97 -7.64 -1.44
CA ARG A 131 -6.93 -8.51 -2.13
C ARG A 131 -7.96 -7.69 -2.88
N ALA A 132 -8.52 -6.67 -2.24
CA ALA A 132 -9.50 -5.78 -2.87
C ALA A 132 -8.94 -5.07 -4.12
N ILE A 133 -7.72 -4.53 -4.06
CA ILE A 133 -7.04 -3.92 -5.22
C ILE A 133 -6.86 -4.94 -6.36
N ARG A 134 -6.45 -6.17 -6.01
CA ARG A 134 -6.24 -7.23 -6.99
C ARG A 134 -7.54 -7.67 -7.66
N GLU A 135 -8.61 -7.81 -6.88
CA GLU A 135 -9.95 -8.15 -7.37
C GLU A 135 -10.52 -7.05 -8.28
N GLU A 136 -10.36 -5.79 -7.89
CA GLU A 136 -10.72 -4.62 -8.71
C GLU A 136 -10.01 -4.65 -10.07
N GLY A 137 -8.72 -5.01 -10.09
CA GLY A 137 -7.94 -5.18 -11.31
C GLY A 137 -8.44 -6.32 -12.20
N GLY A 138 -9.06 -7.34 -11.61
CA GLY A 138 -9.67 -8.47 -12.32
C GLY A 138 -10.70 -8.03 -13.37
N SER A 139 -11.37 -6.89 -13.15
CA SER A 139 -12.39 -6.34 -14.06
C SER A 139 -11.88 -6.08 -15.48
N PHE A 140 -10.61 -5.70 -15.64
CA PHE A 140 -10.04 -5.36 -16.95
C PHE A 140 -8.86 -6.24 -17.37
N LYS A 141 -8.19 -6.94 -16.44
CA LYS A 141 -7.02 -7.79 -16.76
C LYS A 141 -7.33 -8.85 -17.83
N CYS A 142 -8.52 -9.45 -17.81
CA CYS A 142 -8.90 -10.40 -18.85
C CYS A 142 -8.86 -9.75 -20.25
N HIS A 143 -9.41 -8.55 -20.37
CA HIS A 143 -9.36 -7.78 -21.61
C HIS A 143 -7.93 -7.34 -21.97
N LEU A 144 -7.11 -6.95 -20.99
CA LEU A 144 -5.72 -6.56 -21.22
C LEU A 144 -4.87 -7.67 -21.86
N TYR A 145 -5.00 -8.90 -21.37
CA TYR A 145 -4.16 -10.03 -21.78
C TYR A 145 -4.75 -10.86 -22.92
N PHE A 146 -6.09 -10.91 -23.04
CA PHE A 146 -6.77 -11.77 -24.02
C PHE A 146 -7.72 -11.02 -24.95
N GLY A 147 -7.86 -9.70 -24.81
CA GLY A 147 -8.69 -8.87 -25.68
C GLY A 147 -8.05 -8.61 -27.05
N GLU A 148 -8.89 -8.43 -28.05
CA GLU A 148 -8.47 -7.94 -29.36
C GLU A 148 -8.41 -6.41 -29.35
N PHE A 149 -7.27 -5.86 -29.72
CA PHE A 149 -7.05 -4.41 -29.80
C PHE A 149 -6.77 -4.00 -31.24
N GLN A 150 -7.25 -2.82 -31.62
CA GLN A 150 -6.95 -2.29 -32.95
C GLN A 150 -5.53 -1.71 -32.97
N GLU A 151 -4.72 -2.16 -33.93
CA GLU A 151 -3.33 -1.74 -34.15
C GLU A 151 -3.16 -0.26 -34.54
#